data_AF-A0AAD6IRN1-F1
#
_entry.id   AF-A0AAD6IRN1-F1
#
_cell.length_a   1.000
_cell.length_b   1.000
_cell.length_c   1.000
_cell.angle_alpha   90.00
_cell.angle_beta   90.00
_cell.angle_gamma   90.00
#
_symmetry.space_group_name_H-M   'P 1'
#
loop_
_entity.id
_entity.type
_entity.pdbx_description
1 polymer ?
#
loop_
_entity_poly.entity_id
_entity_poly.type
_entity_poly.pdbx_seq_one_letter_code
_entity_poly.pdbx_strand_id
1 'polypeptide(L)'
;MAASLVPLPEIERLSSRVIRILGGNPGKFTLQGTNTYLLGTGPRRLLVDAAEGKPAWKTSLSSVLKDEAATVSAAVITHWHHDHVLGVPDLRSLCPGVKIYKFPLSSNDEIAKKWGYDGIGETVDIADGEQISVEGATVTAYHTPGHTTDHISLMLKEEDALFTGDNVLGQGTTVFEDLSTYLESLEKMLALNPARAYPAHGPVIEDAKAKITEYINHRKERENQVLQVLQAAGGSAMGSMDIVKVIYKDYPENLYEAAERGVLLILKKLLKDGKVEQEGEKWKIKGSNTGAGGKVEIQLVVARACVEYLEKAHVTSTTPAKFERQQPNLNPAARPATTSPTTASYPPIDGRPELDSDAPNIRAPASQVANCLSFLPNIKQ
;
A
#
# COMPACT_ATOMS: atom_id res chain seq x y z
N MET A 1 -12.61 -6.14 12.92
CA MET A 1 -12.09 -4.88 13.50
C MET A 1 -11.20 -4.21 12.47
N ALA A 2 -11.28 -2.88 12.30
CA ALA A 2 -10.19 -2.17 11.63
C ALA A 2 -8.95 -2.19 12.54
N ALA A 3 -7.76 -2.32 11.97
CA ALA A 3 -6.52 -2.17 12.75
C ALA A 3 -6.43 -0.73 13.26
N SER A 4 -6.05 -0.54 14.53
CA SER A 4 -5.77 0.78 15.09
C SER A 4 -4.71 1.50 14.26
N LEU A 5 -4.90 2.79 13.99
CA LEU A 5 -3.87 3.60 13.33
C LEU A 5 -2.63 3.68 14.23
N VAL A 6 -1.45 3.46 13.63
CA VAL A 6 -0.18 3.67 14.33
C VAL A 6 -0.07 5.16 14.68
N PRO A 7 0.26 5.55 15.94
CA PRO A 7 0.45 6.95 16.27
C PRO A 7 1.68 7.50 15.53
N LEU A 8 1.51 8.66 14.89
CA LEU A 8 2.58 9.38 14.20
C LEU A 8 2.80 10.75 14.88
N PRO A 9 4.05 11.15 15.19
CA PRO A 9 4.32 12.51 15.62
C PRO A 9 4.07 13.52 14.49
N GLU A 10 3.64 14.72 14.86
CA GLU A 10 3.27 15.80 13.92
C GLU A 10 4.44 16.25 13.03
N ILE A 11 5.64 16.26 13.59
CA ILE A 11 6.90 16.52 12.88
C ILE A 11 7.84 15.34 13.17
N GLU A 12 8.46 14.77 12.13
CA GLU A 12 9.43 13.68 12.30
C GLU A 12 10.58 13.78 11.30
N ARG A 13 11.83 13.80 11.78
CA ARG A 13 13.01 13.69 10.93
C ARG A 13 13.26 12.21 10.60
N LEU A 14 12.92 11.80 9.39
CA LEU A 14 13.02 10.41 8.92
C LEU A 14 14.42 10.06 8.40
N SER A 15 15.21 11.07 8.01
CA SER A 15 16.60 10.91 7.59
C SER A 15 17.39 12.23 7.75
N SER A 16 18.64 12.26 7.30
CA SER A 16 19.40 13.52 7.18
C SER A 16 18.79 14.51 6.18
N ARG A 17 17.95 14.04 5.24
CA ARG A 17 17.37 14.83 4.13
C ARG A 17 15.86 15.01 4.21
N VAL A 18 15.15 14.11 4.88
CA VAL A 18 13.69 14.01 4.86
C VAL A 18 13.11 14.34 6.24
N ILE A 19 12.24 15.35 6.29
CA ILE A 19 11.41 15.67 7.46
C ILE A 19 9.94 15.55 7.05
N ARG A 20 9.18 14.70 7.71
CA ARG A 20 7.73 14.57 7.56
C ARG A 20 7.02 15.59 8.45
N ILE A 21 5.99 16.24 7.92
CA ILE A 21 5.12 17.19 8.63
C ILE A 21 3.68 16.80 8.33
N LEU A 22 2.89 16.50 9.37
CA LEU A 22 1.48 16.10 9.24
C LEU A 22 0.58 17.30 8.93
N GLY A 23 -0.40 17.09 8.06
CA GLY A 23 -1.37 18.10 7.61
C GLY A 23 -2.38 18.58 8.65
N GLY A 24 -2.36 18.05 9.88
CA GLY A 24 -3.34 18.37 10.94
C GLY A 24 -4.78 17.95 10.61
N ASN A 25 -4.94 17.02 9.67
CA ASN A 25 -6.21 16.64 9.03
C ASN A 25 -6.52 15.12 9.14
N PRO A 26 -6.53 14.50 10.35
CA PRO A 26 -6.86 13.08 10.50
C PRO A 26 -8.29 12.77 10.05
N GLY A 27 -8.51 11.60 9.47
CA GLY A 27 -9.77 11.29 8.80
C GLY A 27 -9.86 9.87 8.24
N LYS A 28 -11.01 9.55 7.63
CA LYS A 28 -11.30 8.21 7.09
C LYS A 28 -10.38 7.81 5.91
N PHE A 29 -9.98 8.80 5.11
CA PHE A 29 -9.12 8.60 3.93
C PHE A 29 -7.68 9.03 4.24
N THR A 30 -7.52 10.19 4.88
CA THR A 30 -6.22 10.76 5.30
C THR A 30 -5.53 10.03 6.45
N LEU A 31 -6.18 9.06 7.10
CA LEU A 31 -5.67 8.31 8.25
C LEU A 31 -5.28 9.26 9.43
N GLN A 32 -3.99 9.36 9.77
CA GLN A 32 -3.45 10.28 10.77
C GLN A 32 -3.39 11.75 10.28
N GLY A 33 -3.52 11.97 8.97
CA GLY A 33 -3.33 13.25 8.27
C GLY A 33 -2.45 13.08 7.03
N THR A 34 -2.36 14.11 6.19
CA THR A 34 -1.45 14.13 5.03
C THR A 34 -0.01 14.27 5.49
N ASN A 35 0.84 13.33 5.08
CA ASN A 35 2.29 13.40 5.23
C ASN A 35 2.84 14.33 4.13
N THR A 36 3.17 15.57 4.48
CA THR A 36 4.01 16.42 3.63
C THR A 36 5.48 16.20 3.97
N TYR A 37 6.38 16.34 2.99
CA TYR A 37 7.80 16.03 3.18
C TYR A 37 8.71 17.18 2.76
N LEU A 38 9.48 17.72 3.70
CA LEU A 38 10.52 18.72 3.46
C LEU A 38 11.85 18.01 3.15
N LEU A 39 12.45 18.32 2.00
CA LEU A 39 13.58 17.60 1.40
C LEU A 39 14.81 18.47 1.19
N GLY A 40 15.98 17.89 1.43
CA GLY A 40 17.32 18.48 1.20
C GLY A 40 18.09 18.75 2.49
N THR A 41 19.29 19.31 2.36
CA THR A 41 20.19 19.68 3.47
C THR A 41 20.39 21.19 3.59
N GLY A 42 20.42 21.91 2.47
CA GLY A 42 20.79 23.33 2.44
C GLY A 42 19.70 24.31 2.87
N PRO A 43 19.96 25.63 2.81
CA PRO A 43 18.99 26.68 3.18
C PRO A 43 17.84 26.82 2.18
N ARG A 44 17.90 26.16 1.02
CA ARG A 44 16.80 26.03 0.05
C ARG A 44 16.37 24.58 0.01
N ARG A 45 15.14 24.31 0.42
CA ARG A 45 14.53 22.97 0.44
C ARG A 45 13.50 22.82 -0.68
N LEU A 46 13.13 21.57 -0.92
CA LEU A 46 12.01 21.14 -1.75
C LEU A 46 10.91 20.61 -0.83
N LEU A 47 9.64 20.77 -1.17
CA LEU A 47 8.51 20.21 -0.42
C LEU A 47 7.73 19.22 -1.30
N VAL A 48 7.24 18.13 -0.73
CA VAL A 48 6.27 17.21 -1.37
C VAL A 48 4.92 17.35 -0.68
N ASP A 49 3.90 17.68 -1.47
CA ASP A 49 2.53 18.04 -1.07
C ASP A 49 2.42 19.23 -0.07
N ALA A 50 1.23 19.84 -0.04
CA ALA A 50 0.94 21.05 0.72
C ALA A 50 -0.22 20.90 1.73
N ALA A 51 -0.69 19.68 1.98
CA ALA A 51 -1.80 19.37 2.89
C ALA A 51 -3.14 20.09 2.55
N GLU A 52 -4.14 19.91 3.42
CA GLU A 52 -5.51 20.46 3.29
C GLU A 52 -5.66 21.91 3.80
N GLY A 53 -4.57 22.69 3.85
CA GLY A 53 -4.62 24.10 4.31
C GLY A 53 -5.06 24.29 5.77
N LYS A 54 -4.76 23.33 6.68
CA LYS A 54 -5.07 23.50 8.11
C LYS A 54 -4.08 24.46 8.79
N PRO A 55 -4.54 25.32 9.72
CA PRO A 55 -3.65 26.22 10.47
C PRO A 55 -2.51 25.51 11.22
N ALA A 56 -2.76 24.29 11.74
CA ALA A 56 -1.75 23.48 12.41
C ALA A 56 -0.55 23.17 11.49
N TRP A 57 -0.82 22.69 10.27
CA TRP A 57 0.21 22.42 9.27
C TRP A 57 1.04 23.66 8.94
N LYS A 58 0.39 24.82 8.76
CA LYS A 58 1.09 26.09 8.51
C LYS A 58 2.01 26.47 9.68
N THR A 59 1.54 26.29 10.92
CA THR A 59 2.34 26.55 12.13
C THR A 59 3.55 25.60 12.22
N SER A 60 3.34 24.31 12.00
CA SER A 60 4.38 23.28 12.10
C SER A 60 5.42 23.40 10.97
N LEU A 61 5.00 23.68 9.72
CA LEU A 61 5.92 24.01 8.63
C LEU A 61 6.72 25.29 8.92
N SER A 62 6.09 26.33 9.48
CA SER A 62 6.77 27.57 9.86
C SER A 62 7.84 27.34 10.94
N SER A 63 7.59 26.47 11.93
CA SER A 63 8.61 26.06 12.90
C SER A 63 9.77 25.32 12.23
N VAL A 64 9.48 24.25 11.46
CA VAL A 64 10.54 23.45 10.83
C VAL A 64 11.43 24.29 9.91
N LEU A 65 10.85 25.22 9.13
CA LEU A 65 11.64 26.11 8.27
C LEU A 65 12.56 27.05 9.07
N LYS A 66 12.07 27.57 10.21
CA LYS A 66 12.88 28.38 11.12
C LYS A 66 13.99 27.57 11.79
N ASP A 67 13.67 26.37 12.27
CA ASP A 67 14.58 25.51 13.02
C ASP A 67 15.67 24.89 12.11
N GLU A 68 15.34 24.63 10.84
CA GLU A 68 16.30 24.23 9.78
C GLU A 68 17.04 25.42 9.14
N ALA A 69 16.73 26.66 9.54
CA ALA A 69 17.23 27.90 8.93
C ALA A 69 17.06 27.96 7.39
N ALA A 70 15.92 27.49 6.89
CA ALA A 70 15.68 27.20 5.48
C ALA A 70 14.37 27.81 4.94
N THR A 71 14.22 27.79 3.61
CA THR A 71 12.99 28.20 2.90
C THR A 71 12.60 27.17 1.83
N VAL A 72 11.29 27.00 1.59
CA VAL A 72 10.78 26.16 0.50
C VAL A 72 10.96 26.92 -0.80
N SER A 73 11.89 26.45 -1.63
CA SER A 73 12.22 27.10 -2.90
C SER A 73 11.42 26.57 -4.09
N ALA A 74 10.94 25.34 -3.97
CA ALA A 74 9.95 24.71 -4.83
C ALA A 74 9.14 23.71 -4.00
N ALA A 75 7.92 23.42 -4.43
CA ALA A 75 7.13 22.29 -3.98
C ALA A 75 6.69 21.45 -5.19
N VAL A 76 6.54 20.15 -5.00
CA VAL A 76 5.98 19.22 -5.98
C VAL A 76 4.71 18.62 -5.41
N ILE A 77 3.62 18.73 -6.16
CA ILE A 77 2.30 18.27 -5.74
C ILE A 77 1.99 16.96 -6.48
N THR A 78 1.66 15.91 -5.74
CA THR A 78 1.46 14.55 -6.27
C THR A 78 0.24 14.45 -7.17
N HIS A 79 -0.90 15.01 -6.75
CA HIS A 79 -2.16 14.98 -7.49
C HIS A 79 -3.14 16.07 -7.01
N TRP A 80 -4.32 16.19 -7.62
CA TRP A 80 -5.24 17.31 -7.39
C TRP A 80 -6.04 17.29 -6.08
N HIS A 81 -6.08 16.17 -5.34
CA HIS A 81 -6.97 16.04 -4.19
C HIS A 81 -6.74 17.12 -3.13
N HIS A 82 -7.85 17.60 -2.55
CA HIS A 82 -7.91 18.79 -1.69
C HIS A 82 -6.91 18.79 -0.52
N ASP A 83 -6.67 17.62 0.04
CA ASP A 83 -5.81 17.28 1.15
C ASP A 83 -4.32 17.17 0.80
N HIS A 84 -3.96 17.37 -0.48
CA HIS A 84 -2.58 17.51 -0.95
C HIS A 84 -2.30 18.94 -1.47
N VAL A 85 -3.34 19.67 -1.92
CA VAL A 85 -3.16 20.93 -2.67
C VAL A 85 -3.61 22.20 -1.95
N LEU A 86 -4.59 22.15 -1.04
CA LEU A 86 -5.24 23.37 -0.54
C LEU A 86 -4.40 24.21 0.42
N GLY A 87 -3.27 23.70 0.94
CA GLY A 87 -2.30 24.53 1.66
C GLY A 87 -1.29 25.28 0.76
N VAL A 88 -1.36 25.16 -0.57
CA VAL A 88 -0.50 25.95 -1.49
C VAL A 88 -0.59 27.48 -1.27
N PRO A 89 -1.76 28.10 -1.00
CA PRO A 89 -1.84 29.52 -0.63
C PRO A 89 -1.10 29.85 0.67
N ASP A 90 -1.18 28.98 1.68
CA ASP A 90 -0.45 29.12 2.94
C ASP A 90 1.06 28.95 2.77
N LEU A 91 1.47 28.02 1.90
CA LEU A 91 2.87 27.85 1.50
C LEU A 91 3.42 29.10 0.81
N ARG A 92 2.70 29.70 -0.15
CA ARG A 92 3.13 30.97 -0.77
C ARG A 92 3.16 32.13 0.25
N SER A 93 2.32 32.08 1.28
CA SER A 93 2.32 33.03 2.41
C SER A 93 3.52 32.85 3.36
N LEU A 94 4.12 31.66 3.45
CA LEU A 94 5.35 31.41 4.23
C LEU A 94 6.62 31.58 3.38
N CYS A 95 6.57 31.24 2.09
CA CYS A 95 7.70 31.24 1.16
C CYS A 95 7.34 32.00 -0.13
N PRO A 96 7.37 33.35 -0.12
CA PRO A 96 7.11 34.15 -1.32
C PRO A 96 8.07 33.79 -2.47
N GLY A 97 7.52 33.53 -3.66
CA GLY A 97 8.30 33.12 -4.84
C GLY A 97 8.60 31.61 -4.92
N VAL A 98 8.04 30.78 -4.03
CA VAL A 98 8.07 29.31 -4.18
C VAL A 98 7.42 28.88 -5.50
N LYS A 99 8.10 28.03 -6.26
CA LYS A 99 7.53 27.38 -7.46
C LYS A 99 6.66 26.19 -7.04
N ILE A 100 5.45 26.10 -7.58
CA ILE A 100 4.57 24.94 -7.38
C ILE A 100 4.61 24.09 -8.65
N TYR A 101 5.28 22.95 -8.60
CA TYR A 101 5.34 21.99 -9.69
C TYR A 101 4.21 20.99 -9.59
N LYS A 102 3.53 20.73 -10.71
CA LYS A 102 2.37 19.82 -10.77
C LYS A 102 2.30 19.15 -12.13
N PHE A 103 1.97 17.85 -12.17
CA PHE A 103 1.72 17.17 -13.44
C PHE A 103 0.39 17.67 -14.03
N PRO A 104 0.30 18.01 -15.33
CA PRO A 104 -0.90 18.59 -15.91
C PRO A 104 -2.18 17.79 -15.64
N LEU A 105 -3.25 18.50 -15.27
CA LEU A 105 -4.61 17.94 -15.31
C LEU A 105 -4.98 17.61 -16.76
N SER A 106 -5.75 16.54 -16.96
CA SER A 106 -6.43 16.34 -18.24
C SER A 106 -7.54 17.37 -18.43
N SER A 107 -7.95 17.58 -19.67
CA SER A 107 -9.07 18.46 -20.02
C SER A 107 -10.40 18.06 -19.38
N ASN A 108 -10.49 16.83 -18.86
CA ASN A 108 -11.72 16.19 -18.40
C ASN A 108 -11.86 16.22 -16.87
N ASP A 109 -10.83 16.67 -16.14
CA ASP A 109 -10.79 16.69 -14.67
C ASP A 109 -11.56 17.88 -14.07
N GLU A 110 -12.81 18.07 -14.51
CA GLU A 110 -13.73 19.05 -13.90
C GLU A 110 -13.95 18.79 -12.39
N ILE A 111 -13.68 17.57 -11.93
CA ILE A 111 -13.77 17.20 -10.52
C ILE A 111 -12.76 18.00 -9.69
N ALA A 112 -11.51 18.12 -10.15
CA ALA A 112 -10.47 18.90 -9.45
C ALA A 112 -10.93 20.33 -9.13
N LYS A 113 -11.59 20.97 -10.10
CA LYS A 113 -12.16 22.33 -9.95
C LYS A 113 -13.26 22.40 -8.89
N LYS A 114 -14.14 21.39 -8.86
CA LYS A 114 -15.23 21.27 -7.88
C LYS A 114 -14.72 21.05 -6.44
N TRP A 115 -13.49 20.53 -6.29
CA TRP A 115 -12.79 20.38 -5.00
C TRP A 115 -11.79 21.51 -4.70
N GLY A 116 -11.83 22.61 -5.45
CA GLY A 116 -11.10 23.84 -5.14
C GLY A 116 -9.71 23.99 -5.78
N TYR A 117 -9.32 23.10 -6.69
CA TYR A 117 -8.01 23.16 -7.37
C TYR A 117 -7.74 24.52 -8.04
N ASP A 118 -8.72 25.14 -8.68
CA ASP A 118 -8.55 26.47 -9.31
C ASP A 118 -8.12 27.56 -8.30
N GLY A 119 -8.35 27.35 -7.00
CA GLY A 119 -7.91 28.22 -5.91
C GLY A 119 -6.41 28.14 -5.58
N ILE A 120 -5.67 27.14 -6.09
CA ILE A 120 -4.22 27.03 -5.80
C ILE A 120 -3.37 27.97 -6.65
N GLY A 121 -3.93 28.63 -7.66
CA GLY A 121 -3.22 29.60 -8.52
C GLY A 121 -2.16 28.96 -9.44
N GLU A 122 -1.22 29.78 -9.93
CA GLU A 122 -0.25 29.39 -10.95
C GLU A 122 0.65 28.21 -10.53
N THR A 123 0.77 27.22 -11.42
CA THR A 123 1.62 26.04 -11.30
C THR A 123 2.57 25.97 -12.49
N VAL A 124 3.67 25.24 -12.32
CA VAL A 124 4.63 24.89 -13.38
C VAL A 124 4.38 23.42 -13.72
N ASP A 125 4.10 23.14 -14.99
CA ASP A 125 3.96 21.77 -15.48
C ASP A 125 5.26 20.98 -15.22
N ILE A 126 5.14 19.74 -14.76
CA ILE A 126 6.25 18.78 -14.59
C ILE A 126 6.00 17.53 -15.45
N ALA A 127 7.01 17.06 -16.17
CA ALA A 127 6.91 15.90 -17.07
C ALA A 127 7.29 14.56 -16.40
N ASP A 128 6.88 13.44 -17.03
CA ASP A 128 7.36 12.09 -16.66
C ASP A 128 8.87 11.99 -16.93
N GLY A 129 9.64 11.61 -15.91
CA GLY A 129 11.11 11.57 -15.94
C GLY A 129 11.81 12.91 -15.65
N GLU A 130 11.08 14.00 -15.40
CA GLU A 130 11.69 15.29 -15.05
C GLU A 130 12.34 15.26 -13.65
N GLN A 131 13.47 15.95 -13.49
CA GLN A 131 14.24 16.00 -12.25
C GLN A 131 14.23 17.39 -11.62
N ILE A 132 13.87 17.47 -10.35
CA ILE A 132 13.98 18.68 -9.52
C ILE A 132 15.03 18.41 -8.44
N SER A 133 15.96 19.35 -8.29
CA SER A 133 17.08 19.22 -7.36
C SER A 133 17.23 20.45 -6.47
N VAL A 134 17.53 20.20 -5.20
CA VAL A 134 18.01 21.18 -4.22
C VAL A 134 19.31 20.66 -3.61
N GLU A 135 19.95 21.45 -2.74
CA GLU A 135 21.15 20.97 -2.05
C GLU A 135 20.82 19.71 -1.23
N GLY A 136 21.51 18.61 -1.53
CA GLY A 136 21.40 17.34 -0.82
C GLY A 136 20.21 16.46 -1.20
N ALA A 137 19.33 16.85 -2.13
CA ALA A 137 18.22 16.01 -2.60
C ALA A 137 17.86 16.26 -4.09
N THR A 138 17.84 15.19 -4.89
CA THR A 138 17.30 15.15 -6.25
C THR A 138 16.12 14.19 -6.30
N VAL A 139 14.95 14.69 -6.72
CA VAL A 139 13.78 13.84 -7.02
C VAL A 139 13.57 13.73 -8.53
N THR A 140 13.22 12.54 -9.00
CA THR A 140 12.69 12.30 -10.35
C THR A 140 11.19 12.07 -10.27
N ALA A 141 10.40 12.80 -11.05
CA ALA A 141 8.95 12.61 -11.12
C ALA A 141 8.58 11.47 -12.07
N TYR A 142 7.61 10.65 -11.65
CA TYR A 142 7.06 9.57 -12.46
C TYR A 142 5.53 9.64 -12.51
N HIS A 143 4.98 9.91 -13.69
CA HIS A 143 3.55 9.81 -13.96
C HIS A 143 3.11 8.37 -13.69
N THR A 144 2.24 8.25 -12.70
CA THR A 144 1.75 6.99 -12.13
C THR A 144 0.24 7.13 -11.92
N PRO A 145 -0.53 7.36 -13.00
CA PRO A 145 -1.97 7.59 -12.93
C PRO A 145 -2.74 6.36 -12.44
N GLY A 146 -4.00 6.57 -12.08
CA GLY A 146 -4.94 5.51 -11.74
C GLY A 146 -5.63 5.74 -10.40
N HIS A 147 -4.89 6.20 -9.38
CA HIS A 147 -5.52 6.82 -8.21
C HIS A 147 -6.33 8.05 -8.65
N THR A 148 -5.66 8.97 -9.35
CA THR A 148 -6.23 10.00 -10.23
C THR A 148 -5.51 10.02 -11.57
N THR A 149 -6.06 10.71 -12.57
CA THR A 149 -5.47 10.96 -13.91
C THR A 149 -4.09 11.63 -13.90
N ASP A 150 -3.84 12.48 -12.90
CA ASP A 150 -2.73 13.43 -12.82
C ASP A 150 -1.66 13.05 -11.78
N HIS A 151 -1.74 11.83 -11.24
CA HIS A 151 -0.92 11.39 -10.12
C HIS A 151 0.55 11.14 -10.51
N ILE A 152 1.48 11.74 -9.75
CA ILE A 152 2.92 11.46 -9.81
C ILE A 152 3.45 10.87 -8.50
N SER A 153 4.38 9.92 -8.65
CA SER A 153 5.24 9.42 -7.58
C SER A 153 6.64 10.01 -7.78
N LEU A 154 7.39 10.27 -6.71
CA LEU A 154 8.70 10.95 -6.79
C LEU A 154 9.81 10.07 -6.21
N MET A 155 10.83 9.75 -7.00
CA MET A 155 11.96 8.93 -6.55
C MET A 155 13.10 9.82 -6.03
N LEU A 156 13.41 9.74 -4.74
CA LEU A 156 14.56 10.40 -4.11
C LEU A 156 15.84 9.60 -4.37
N LYS A 157 16.71 10.18 -5.19
CA LYS A 157 17.93 9.53 -5.69
C LYS A 157 18.94 9.21 -4.59
N GLU A 158 19.03 10.03 -3.54
CA GLU A 158 20.01 9.87 -2.46
C GLU A 158 19.67 8.80 -1.42
N GLU A 159 18.47 8.21 -1.48
CA GLU A 159 17.98 7.23 -0.49
C GLU A 159 17.31 5.99 -1.12
N ASP A 160 17.32 5.86 -2.46
CA ASP A 160 16.54 4.87 -3.23
C ASP A 160 15.07 4.78 -2.76
N ALA A 161 14.49 5.93 -2.43
CA ALA A 161 13.21 6.02 -1.70
C ALA A 161 12.11 6.68 -2.53
N LEU A 162 10.93 6.06 -2.59
CA LEU A 162 9.81 6.51 -3.40
C LEU A 162 8.75 7.24 -2.57
N PHE A 163 8.50 8.52 -2.84
CA PHE A 163 7.27 9.18 -2.42
C PHE A 163 6.12 8.64 -3.27
N THR A 164 5.26 7.81 -2.68
CA THR A 164 4.23 7.04 -3.40
C THR A 164 2.92 7.78 -3.63
N GLY A 165 2.81 9.02 -3.14
CA GLY A 165 1.55 9.75 -3.09
C GLY A 165 0.47 8.91 -2.42
N ASP A 166 -0.67 8.80 -3.08
CA ASP A 166 -1.80 7.98 -2.64
C ASP A 166 -1.91 6.61 -3.33
N ASN A 167 -1.05 6.32 -4.32
CA ASN A 167 -1.05 5.01 -4.98
C ASN A 167 -0.73 3.86 -4.01
N VAL A 168 0.14 4.11 -3.01
CA VAL A 168 0.50 3.17 -1.95
C VAL A 168 0.57 3.91 -0.62
N LEU A 169 -0.10 3.36 0.40
CA LEU A 169 -0.24 3.96 1.74
C LEU A 169 0.54 3.13 2.77
N GLY A 170 0.94 3.77 3.88
CA GLY A 170 1.64 3.10 4.97
C GLY A 170 0.77 2.14 5.78
N GLN A 171 -0.55 2.32 5.75
CA GLN A 171 -1.52 1.46 6.44
C GLN A 171 -2.82 1.36 5.64
N GLY A 172 -3.40 0.16 5.54
CA GLY A 172 -4.66 -0.07 4.82
C GLY A 172 -4.49 -0.23 3.31
N THR A 173 -5.44 0.29 2.53
CA THR A 173 -5.45 0.24 1.05
C THR A 173 -6.05 1.52 0.49
N THR A 174 -5.51 2.04 -0.61
CA THR A 174 -6.07 3.22 -1.31
C THR A 174 -7.31 2.90 -2.18
N VAL A 175 -7.95 3.97 -2.67
CA VAL A 175 -8.97 3.99 -3.73
C VAL A 175 -8.34 4.39 -5.08
N PHE A 176 -9.10 4.27 -6.18
CA PHE A 176 -8.63 4.62 -7.53
C PHE A 176 -9.79 4.86 -8.50
N GLU A 177 -9.57 5.66 -9.54
CA GLU A 177 -10.50 5.98 -10.62
C GLU A 177 -10.53 4.91 -11.72
N ASP A 178 -9.38 4.31 -12.07
CA ASP A 178 -9.28 3.19 -13.01
C ASP A 178 -8.29 2.11 -12.56
N LEU A 179 -8.76 0.86 -12.49
CA LEU A 179 -7.97 -0.27 -11.99
C LEU A 179 -6.87 -0.73 -12.97
N SER A 180 -7.08 -0.57 -14.27
CA SER A 180 -6.08 -0.99 -15.27
C SER A 180 -4.85 -0.09 -15.15
N THR A 181 -5.09 1.21 -15.30
CA THR A 181 -4.09 2.28 -15.21
C THR A 181 -3.39 2.27 -13.85
N TYR A 182 -4.13 2.05 -12.76
CA TYR A 182 -3.56 1.91 -11.42
C TYR A 182 -2.63 0.69 -11.28
N LEU A 183 -3.00 -0.47 -11.83
CA LEU A 183 -2.12 -1.65 -11.84
C LEU A 183 -0.88 -1.43 -12.71
N GLU A 184 -1.04 -0.84 -13.90
CA GLU A 184 0.06 -0.47 -14.80
C GLU A 184 1.05 0.48 -14.08
N SER A 185 0.54 1.43 -13.29
CA SER A 185 1.34 2.33 -12.45
C SER A 185 2.03 1.63 -11.27
N LEU A 186 1.38 0.68 -10.59
CA LEU A 186 2.03 -0.09 -9.52
C LEU A 186 3.18 -0.96 -10.06
N GLU A 187 3.02 -1.58 -11.23
CA GLU A 187 4.10 -2.33 -11.89
C GLU A 187 5.24 -1.39 -12.33
N LYS A 188 4.93 -0.16 -12.82
CA LYS A 188 5.93 0.90 -13.07
C LYS A 188 6.67 1.28 -11.78
N MET A 189 5.97 1.50 -10.67
CA MET A 189 6.55 1.84 -9.37
C MET A 189 7.44 0.71 -8.81
N LEU A 190 7.05 -0.56 -9.02
CA LEU A 190 7.86 -1.72 -8.64
C LEU A 190 9.14 -1.80 -9.48
N ALA A 191 9.06 -1.50 -10.78
CA ALA A 191 10.20 -1.47 -11.70
C ALA A 191 11.21 -0.35 -11.41
N LEU A 192 10.83 0.71 -10.68
CA LEU A 192 11.78 1.69 -10.12
C LEU A 192 12.69 1.09 -9.03
N ASN A 193 12.38 -0.14 -8.57
CA ASN A 193 13.18 -0.91 -7.61
C ASN A 193 13.48 -0.20 -6.26
N PRO A 194 12.56 0.64 -5.69
CA PRO A 194 12.83 1.42 -4.48
C PRO A 194 13.08 0.52 -3.26
N ALA A 195 13.98 0.93 -2.37
CA ALA A 195 14.18 0.26 -1.09
C ALA A 195 13.05 0.62 -0.12
N ARG A 196 12.88 1.91 0.14
CA ARG A 196 11.92 2.50 1.09
C ARG A 196 10.82 3.27 0.34
N ALA A 197 9.65 3.44 0.95
CA ALA A 197 8.63 4.36 0.47
C ALA A 197 8.11 5.31 1.57
N TYR A 198 7.79 6.52 1.13
CA TYR A 198 7.31 7.64 1.93
C TYR A 198 5.88 8.00 1.45
N PRO A 199 4.83 7.35 1.99
CA PRO A 199 3.46 7.50 1.50
C PRO A 199 2.82 8.81 1.95
N ALA A 200 1.83 9.31 1.22
CA ALA A 200 1.10 10.50 1.64
C ALA A 200 0.20 10.27 2.87
N HIS A 201 -0.18 9.02 3.18
CA HIS A 201 -0.85 8.67 4.44
C HIS A 201 -0.27 7.42 5.10
N GLY A 202 -0.22 7.40 6.44
CA GLY A 202 0.30 6.29 7.24
C GLY A 202 1.81 6.35 7.53
N PRO A 203 2.37 5.31 8.19
CA PRO A 203 3.80 5.24 8.52
C PRO A 203 4.71 5.06 7.30
N VAL A 204 6.03 5.21 7.51
CA VAL A 204 7.06 4.88 6.52
C VAL A 204 6.99 3.39 6.15
N ILE A 205 7.24 3.09 4.88
CA ILE A 205 7.25 1.73 4.33
C ILE A 205 8.72 1.32 4.15
N GLU A 206 9.26 0.51 5.06
CA GLU A 206 10.69 0.11 5.04
C GLU A 206 11.05 -0.92 3.96
N ASP A 207 10.07 -1.69 3.47
CA ASP A 207 10.21 -2.52 2.26
C ASP A 207 9.13 -2.11 1.25
N ALA A 208 9.50 -1.21 0.35
CA ALA A 208 8.60 -0.72 -0.69
C ALA A 208 8.22 -1.83 -1.69
N LYS A 209 9.13 -2.77 -1.98
CA LYS A 209 8.92 -3.82 -2.99
C LYS A 209 7.88 -4.82 -2.50
N ALA A 210 8.00 -5.26 -1.24
CA ALA A 210 6.99 -6.09 -0.59
C ALA A 210 5.63 -5.39 -0.55
N LYS A 211 5.57 -4.11 -0.16
CA LYS A 211 4.29 -3.38 -0.05
C LYS A 211 3.63 -3.10 -1.41
N ILE A 212 4.39 -2.73 -2.45
CA ILE A 212 3.87 -2.59 -3.81
C ILE A 212 3.39 -3.95 -4.35
N THR A 213 4.16 -5.02 -4.11
CA THR A 213 3.79 -6.40 -4.52
C THR A 213 2.53 -6.90 -3.80
N GLU A 214 2.38 -6.62 -2.51
CA GLU A 214 1.18 -6.89 -1.71
C GLU A 214 -0.05 -6.17 -2.31
N TYR A 215 0.08 -4.89 -2.64
CA TYR A 215 -0.96 -4.11 -3.31
C TYR A 215 -1.36 -4.71 -4.66
N ILE A 216 -0.39 -5.02 -5.52
CA ILE A 216 -0.60 -5.66 -6.84
C ILE A 216 -1.34 -6.99 -6.68
N ASN A 217 -0.86 -7.85 -5.78
CA ASN A 217 -1.44 -9.18 -5.54
C ASN A 217 -2.86 -9.08 -4.97
N HIS A 218 -3.11 -8.17 -4.03
CA HIS A 218 -4.44 -7.94 -3.45
C HIS A 218 -5.49 -7.53 -4.50
N ARG A 219 -5.11 -6.70 -5.50
CA ARG A 219 -6.04 -6.36 -6.58
C ARG A 219 -6.24 -7.52 -7.57
N LYS A 220 -5.17 -8.26 -7.93
CA LYS A 220 -5.25 -9.45 -8.79
C LYS A 220 -6.08 -10.58 -8.16
N GLU A 221 -5.99 -10.77 -6.83
CA GLU A 221 -6.85 -11.68 -6.07
C GLU A 221 -8.34 -11.30 -6.21
N ARG A 222 -8.66 -10.02 -6.04
CA ARG A 222 -10.05 -9.54 -6.15
C ARG A 222 -10.61 -9.63 -7.57
N GLU A 223 -9.78 -9.40 -8.60
CA GLU A 223 -10.14 -9.67 -10.00
C GLU A 223 -10.49 -11.15 -10.22
N ASN A 224 -9.65 -12.06 -9.70
CA ASN A 224 -9.89 -13.50 -9.79
C ASN A 224 -11.17 -13.94 -9.06
N GLN A 225 -11.48 -13.35 -7.90
CA GLN A 225 -12.74 -13.63 -7.18
C GLN A 225 -13.98 -13.22 -8.00
N VAL A 226 -13.96 -12.04 -8.65
CA VAL A 226 -15.05 -11.61 -9.55
C VAL A 226 -15.20 -12.57 -10.73
N LEU A 227 -14.09 -12.99 -11.35
CA LEU A 227 -14.11 -13.98 -12.43
C LEU A 227 -14.67 -15.34 -11.98
N GLN A 228 -14.27 -15.84 -10.80
CA GLN A 228 -14.77 -17.11 -10.25
C GLN A 228 -16.28 -17.08 -10.00
N VAL A 229 -16.82 -15.98 -9.48
CA VAL A 229 -18.27 -15.81 -9.25
C VAL A 229 -19.03 -15.80 -10.58
N LEU A 230 -18.55 -15.06 -11.59
CA LEU A 230 -19.16 -15.04 -12.92
C LEU A 230 -19.04 -16.37 -13.67
N GLN A 231 -17.98 -17.15 -13.44
CA GLN A 231 -17.84 -18.52 -13.95
C GLN A 231 -18.84 -19.47 -13.28
N ALA A 232 -19.03 -19.36 -11.96
CA ALA A 232 -19.99 -20.19 -11.21
C ALA A 232 -21.45 -19.94 -11.64
N ALA A 233 -21.77 -18.73 -12.13
CA ALA A 233 -23.08 -18.41 -12.71
C ALA A 233 -23.38 -19.13 -14.05
N GLY A 234 -22.42 -19.85 -14.63
CA GLY A 234 -22.63 -20.76 -15.76
C GLY A 234 -23.04 -20.10 -17.07
N GLY A 235 -22.72 -18.81 -17.25
CA GLY A 235 -23.15 -17.97 -18.38
C GLY A 235 -24.37 -17.09 -18.09
N SER A 236 -24.98 -17.21 -16.91
CA SER A 236 -26.04 -16.30 -16.45
C SER A 236 -25.45 -14.94 -16.04
N ALA A 237 -26.08 -13.83 -16.43
CA ALA A 237 -25.63 -12.50 -16.03
C ALA A 237 -26.07 -12.12 -14.61
N MET A 238 -25.14 -11.56 -13.83
CA MET A 238 -25.31 -11.15 -12.42
C MET A 238 -25.25 -9.63 -12.26
N GLY A 239 -25.98 -9.07 -11.30
CA GLY A 239 -25.78 -7.67 -10.88
C GLY A 239 -24.49 -7.51 -10.08
N SER A 240 -23.91 -6.30 -10.08
CA SER A 240 -22.70 -6.00 -9.30
C SER A 240 -22.90 -6.24 -7.79
N MET A 241 -24.04 -5.86 -7.23
CA MET A 241 -24.41 -6.15 -5.84
C MET A 241 -24.60 -7.64 -5.55
N ASP A 242 -24.97 -8.46 -6.53
CA ASP A 242 -25.06 -9.93 -6.35
C ASP A 242 -23.65 -10.53 -6.24
N ILE A 243 -22.70 -10.04 -7.05
CA ILE A 243 -21.29 -10.40 -6.98
C ILE A 243 -20.70 -9.97 -5.62
N VAL A 244 -21.04 -8.76 -5.13
CA VAL A 244 -20.64 -8.30 -3.79
C VAL A 244 -21.15 -9.24 -2.70
N LYS A 245 -22.43 -9.62 -2.71
CA LYS A 245 -23.00 -10.53 -1.70
C LYS A 245 -22.32 -11.89 -1.64
N VAL A 246 -21.76 -12.38 -2.75
CA VAL A 246 -20.98 -13.63 -2.76
C VAL A 246 -19.55 -13.41 -2.23
N ILE A 247 -18.86 -12.37 -2.70
CA ILE A 247 -17.44 -12.10 -2.39
C ILE A 247 -17.25 -11.55 -0.96
N TYR A 248 -18.21 -10.78 -0.46
CA TYR A 248 -18.14 -10.06 0.82
C TYR A 248 -19.10 -10.62 1.87
N LYS A 249 -19.63 -11.85 1.69
CA LYS A 249 -20.58 -12.51 2.60
C LYS A 249 -20.20 -12.48 4.09
N ASP A 250 -18.90 -12.48 4.39
CA ASP A 250 -18.33 -12.53 5.74
C ASP A 250 -18.03 -11.12 6.31
N TYR A 251 -18.44 -10.06 5.61
CA TYR A 251 -18.28 -8.65 5.97
C TYR A 251 -19.63 -7.99 6.31
N PRO A 252 -19.67 -6.96 7.18
CA PRO A 252 -20.89 -6.21 7.46
C PRO A 252 -21.53 -5.57 6.21
N GLU A 253 -22.85 -5.70 6.06
CA GLU A 253 -23.60 -5.20 4.90
C GLU A 253 -23.45 -3.69 4.67
N ASN A 254 -23.20 -2.91 5.73
CA ASN A 254 -22.95 -1.47 5.64
C ASN A 254 -21.63 -1.10 4.90
N LEU A 255 -20.87 -2.09 4.43
CA LEU A 255 -19.71 -1.93 3.55
C LEU A 255 -20.03 -2.28 2.09
N TYR A 256 -21.20 -2.86 1.78
CA TYR A 256 -21.48 -3.43 0.46
C TYR A 256 -21.57 -2.38 -0.65
N GLU A 257 -22.12 -1.19 -0.40
CA GLU A 257 -22.10 -0.08 -1.39
C GLU A 257 -20.68 0.40 -1.72
N ALA A 258 -19.75 0.32 -0.76
CA ALA A 258 -18.35 0.68 -0.99
C ALA A 258 -17.61 -0.45 -1.74
N ALA A 259 -17.91 -1.71 -1.40
CA ALA A 259 -17.43 -2.88 -2.12
C ALA A 259 -17.93 -2.93 -3.58
N GLU A 260 -19.18 -2.53 -3.83
CA GLU A 260 -19.76 -2.50 -5.18
C GLU A 260 -19.01 -1.55 -6.11
N ARG A 261 -18.62 -0.37 -5.62
CA ARG A 261 -17.79 0.57 -6.41
C ARG A 261 -16.47 -0.08 -6.84
N GLY A 262 -15.82 -0.82 -5.94
CA GLY A 262 -14.62 -1.61 -6.27
C GLY A 262 -14.88 -2.75 -7.27
N VAL A 263 -16.00 -3.48 -7.11
CA VAL A 263 -16.42 -4.53 -8.05
C VAL A 263 -16.72 -3.96 -9.43
N LEU A 264 -17.37 -2.79 -9.53
CA LEU A 264 -17.63 -2.09 -10.80
C LEU A 264 -16.34 -1.64 -11.51
N LEU A 265 -15.32 -1.21 -10.77
CA LEU A 265 -14.00 -0.89 -11.34
C LEU A 265 -13.30 -2.15 -11.89
N ILE A 266 -13.41 -3.28 -11.18
CA ILE A 266 -12.94 -4.59 -11.66
C ILE A 266 -13.70 -4.99 -12.93
N LEU A 267 -15.03 -4.89 -12.95
CA LEU A 267 -15.85 -5.25 -14.11
C LEU A 267 -15.56 -4.40 -15.35
N LYS A 268 -15.33 -3.07 -15.16
CA LYS A 268 -14.85 -2.18 -16.23
C LYS A 268 -13.49 -2.63 -16.79
N LYS A 269 -12.52 -2.98 -15.93
CA LYS A 269 -11.23 -3.51 -16.37
C LYS A 269 -11.42 -4.86 -17.10
N LEU A 270 -12.19 -5.78 -16.56
CA LEU A 270 -12.47 -7.08 -17.18
C LEU A 270 -13.15 -6.94 -18.56
N LEU A 271 -13.93 -5.88 -18.77
CA LEU A 271 -14.55 -5.55 -20.06
C LEU A 271 -13.50 -5.00 -21.05
N LYS A 272 -12.61 -4.11 -20.61
CA LYS A 272 -11.43 -3.62 -21.37
C LYS A 272 -10.51 -4.80 -21.77
N ASP A 273 -10.27 -5.72 -20.85
CA ASP A 273 -9.52 -6.97 -21.06
C ASP A 273 -10.24 -7.99 -21.96
N GLY A 274 -11.52 -7.75 -22.31
CA GLY A 274 -12.35 -8.66 -23.11
C GLY A 274 -12.74 -9.98 -22.42
N LYS A 275 -12.61 -10.07 -21.09
CA LYS A 275 -12.91 -11.27 -20.28
C LYS A 275 -14.40 -11.40 -19.92
N VAL A 276 -15.12 -10.27 -19.82
CA VAL A 276 -16.56 -10.21 -19.55
C VAL A 276 -17.32 -9.47 -20.64
N GLU A 277 -18.63 -9.65 -20.68
CA GLU A 277 -19.56 -8.82 -21.44
C GLU A 277 -20.73 -8.36 -20.54
N GLN A 278 -21.34 -7.23 -20.90
CA GLN A 278 -22.35 -6.54 -20.12
C GLN A 278 -23.73 -6.64 -20.80
N GLU A 279 -24.75 -7.06 -20.05
CA GLU A 279 -26.14 -7.20 -20.46
C GLU A 279 -27.01 -6.25 -19.63
N GLY A 280 -27.19 -5.02 -20.11
CA GLY A 280 -27.84 -3.95 -19.35
C GLY A 280 -27.01 -3.58 -18.12
N GLU A 281 -27.56 -3.76 -16.93
CA GLU A 281 -26.85 -3.54 -15.65
C GLU A 281 -26.10 -4.78 -15.14
N LYS A 282 -26.17 -5.91 -15.86
CA LYS A 282 -25.63 -7.20 -15.45
C LYS A 282 -24.40 -7.62 -16.24
N TRP A 283 -23.64 -8.57 -15.69
CA TRP A 283 -22.31 -8.97 -16.17
C TRP A 283 -22.18 -10.50 -16.23
N LYS A 284 -21.46 -11.01 -17.23
CA LYS A 284 -21.15 -12.45 -17.39
C LYS A 284 -19.80 -12.66 -18.09
N ILE A 285 -19.25 -13.88 -18.01
CA ILE A 285 -18.03 -14.26 -18.73
C ILE A 285 -18.28 -14.24 -20.25
N LYS A 286 -17.38 -13.57 -20.99
CA LYS A 286 -17.42 -13.50 -22.45
C LYS A 286 -17.13 -14.88 -23.06
N GLY A 287 -17.90 -15.29 -24.06
CA GLY A 287 -17.68 -16.57 -24.75
C GLY A 287 -18.08 -17.83 -23.97
N SER A 288 -18.94 -17.70 -22.95
CA SER A 288 -19.49 -18.82 -22.16
C SER A 288 -20.50 -19.69 -22.93
N ASN A 289 -20.12 -20.20 -24.10
CA ASN A 289 -20.93 -21.11 -24.91
C ASN A 289 -20.82 -22.54 -24.32
N THR A 290 -21.86 -23.01 -23.64
CA THR A 290 -21.81 -24.15 -22.70
C THR A 290 -21.84 -25.54 -23.34
N GLY A 291 -20.89 -25.80 -24.25
CA GLY A 291 -20.53 -27.15 -24.66
C GLY A 291 -19.87 -27.93 -23.51
N ALA A 292 -20.20 -29.21 -23.35
CA ALA A 292 -19.84 -30.01 -22.17
C ALA A 292 -18.31 -30.10 -21.89
N GLY A 293 -17.46 -30.00 -22.92
CA GLY A 293 -16.00 -30.04 -22.76
C GLY A 293 -15.41 -28.83 -22.01
N GLY A 294 -16.00 -27.63 -22.16
CA GLY A 294 -15.43 -26.39 -21.63
C GLY A 294 -15.33 -26.33 -20.10
N LYS A 295 -16.17 -27.10 -19.38
CA LYS A 295 -16.11 -27.19 -17.91
C LYS A 295 -14.80 -27.81 -17.41
N VAL A 296 -14.27 -28.81 -18.13
CA VAL A 296 -13.06 -29.54 -17.73
C VAL A 296 -11.82 -28.66 -17.88
N GLU A 297 -11.72 -27.95 -19.00
CA GLU A 297 -10.58 -27.08 -19.31
C GLU A 297 -10.49 -25.87 -18.35
N ILE A 298 -11.63 -25.23 -18.05
CA ILE A 298 -11.69 -24.12 -17.09
C ILE A 298 -11.29 -24.58 -15.67
N GLN A 299 -11.78 -25.75 -15.22
CA GLN A 299 -11.36 -26.31 -13.92
C GLN A 299 -9.84 -26.58 -13.87
N LEU A 300 -9.25 -27.06 -14.98
CA LEU A 300 -7.81 -27.32 -15.06
C LEU A 300 -6.98 -26.03 -15.01
N VAL A 301 -7.44 -24.95 -15.64
CA VAL A 301 -6.79 -23.63 -15.62
C VAL A 301 -6.85 -23.00 -14.23
N VAL A 302 -8.02 -23.03 -13.57
CA VAL A 302 -8.17 -22.50 -12.20
C VAL A 302 -7.34 -23.31 -11.20
N ALA A 303 -7.32 -24.66 -11.33
CA ALA A 303 -6.48 -25.52 -10.50
C ALA A 303 -4.98 -25.18 -10.66
N ARG A 304 -4.49 -24.99 -11.90
CA ARG A 304 -3.10 -24.56 -12.15
C ARG A 304 -2.79 -23.20 -11.53
N ALA A 305 -3.67 -22.21 -11.68
CA ALA A 305 -3.47 -20.88 -11.09
C ALA A 305 -3.40 -20.93 -9.55
N CYS A 306 -4.23 -21.76 -8.91
CA CYS A 306 -4.17 -21.99 -7.46
C CYS A 306 -2.89 -22.74 -7.05
N VAL A 307 -2.45 -23.75 -7.81
CA VAL A 307 -1.20 -24.48 -7.53
C VAL A 307 0.01 -23.55 -7.65
N GLU A 308 0.14 -22.80 -8.76
CA GLU A 308 1.23 -21.82 -8.94
C GLU A 308 1.27 -20.77 -7.82
N TYR A 309 0.10 -20.30 -7.36
CA TYR A 309 0.01 -19.35 -6.25
C TYR A 309 0.49 -19.97 -4.93
N LEU A 310 0.05 -21.21 -4.63
CA LEU A 310 0.46 -21.93 -3.43
C LEU A 310 1.95 -22.29 -3.46
N GLU A 311 2.50 -22.70 -4.60
CA GLU A 311 3.94 -22.96 -4.76
C GLU A 311 4.77 -21.70 -4.53
N LYS A 312 4.40 -20.57 -5.15
CA LYS A 312 5.06 -19.27 -4.93
C LYS A 312 4.97 -18.81 -3.47
N ALA A 313 3.89 -19.15 -2.77
CA ALA A 313 3.72 -18.90 -1.32
C ALA A 313 4.50 -19.87 -0.40
N HIS A 314 4.89 -21.06 -0.89
CA HIS A 314 5.72 -22.01 -0.11
C HIS A 314 7.22 -21.77 -0.29
N VAL A 315 7.67 -21.27 -1.44
CA VAL A 315 9.09 -20.96 -1.70
C VAL A 315 9.66 -19.93 -0.70
N THR A 316 8.83 -19.04 -0.15
CA THR A 316 9.23 -18.06 0.87
C THR A 316 9.33 -18.62 2.30
N SER A 317 9.02 -19.90 2.55
CA SER A 317 8.97 -20.48 3.90
C SER A 317 9.68 -21.84 4.06
N THR A 318 10.95 -21.92 3.66
CA THR A 318 11.78 -23.13 3.84
C THR A 318 12.99 -22.91 4.76
N THR A 319 12.74 -22.86 6.08
CA THR A 319 13.79 -23.13 7.08
C THR A 319 13.80 -24.63 7.40
N PRO A 320 14.90 -25.38 7.21
CA PRO A 320 14.88 -26.84 7.34
C PRO A 320 14.83 -27.28 8.81
N ALA A 321 13.66 -27.73 9.26
CA ALA A 321 13.48 -28.33 10.58
C ALA A 321 14.24 -29.67 10.68
N LYS A 322 15.08 -29.83 11.71
CA LYS A 322 15.78 -31.09 11.98
C LYS A 322 14.81 -32.15 12.51
N PHE A 323 14.84 -33.34 11.91
CA PHE A 323 14.21 -34.54 12.48
C PHE A 323 15.15 -35.15 13.54
N GLU A 324 14.84 -34.97 14.83
CA GLU A 324 15.42 -35.81 15.89
C GLU A 324 14.53 -37.02 16.17
N ARG A 325 15.15 -38.21 16.25
CA ARG A 325 14.47 -39.45 16.63
C ARG A 325 14.76 -39.75 18.10
N GLN A 326 13.72 -39.92 18.89
CA GLN A 326 13.84 -40.40 20.27
C GLN A 326 14.34 -41.86 20.30
N GLN A 327 15.37 -42.14 21.10
CA GLN A 327 15.64 -43.45 21.70
C GLN A 327 16.17 -43.26 23.14
N PRO A 328 16.02 -44.27 24.04
CA PRO A 328 15.86 -44.01 25.47
C PRO A 328 17.14 -44.07 26.33
N ASN A 329 17.02 -43.41 27.50
CA ASN A 329 17.89 -43.41 28.68
C ASN A 329 18.78 -44.66 28.92
N LEU A 330 20.07 -44.41 29.15
CA LEU A 330 20.91 -45.17 30.10
C LEU A 330 21.88 -44.23 30.84
N ASN A 331 22.14 -44.54 32.11
CA ASN A 331 23.04 -43.89 33.10
C ASN A 331 23.61 -45.07 33.97
N PRO A 332 24.74 -45.02 34.72
CA PRO A 332 25.18 -43.89 35.56
C PRO A 332 26.71 -43.67 35.77
N ALA A 333 27.04 -42.67 36.62
CA ALA A 333 28.29 -42.46 37.39
C ALA A 333 29.52 -41.89 36.63
N ALA A 334 30.49 -41.16 37.25
CA ALA A 334 30.74 -40.84 38.67
C ALA A 334 31.38 -39.43 38.91
N ARG A 335 31.56 -39.04 40.19
CA ARG A 335 32.38 -37.90 40.72
C ARG A 335 33.81 -38.40 41.11
N PRO A 336 34.79 -37.61 41.67
CA PRO A 336 34.85 -36.22 42.22
C PRO A 336 35.93 -35.31 41.54
N ALA A 337 36.18 -34.02 41.79
CA ALA A 337 35.83 -32.95 42.77
C ALA A 337 37.05 -32.41 43.58
N THR A 338 37.40 -31.14 43.32
CA THR A 338 38.42 -30.25 43.94
C THR A 338 38.22 -28.83 43.39
N THR A 339 38.39 -27.68 44.05
CA THR A 339 38.68 -27.30 45.46
C THR A 339 38.20 -25.82 45.69
N SER A 340 38.57 -25.18 46.81
CA SER A 340 38.25 -23.78 47.20
C SER A 340 39.49 -23.11 47.85
N PRO A 341 39.46 -21.90 48.46
CA PRO A 341 38.42 -20.85 48.59
C PRO A 341 38.89 -19.49 47.98
N THR A 342 38.40 -18.27 48.22
CA THR A 342 37.38 -17.59 49.10
C THR A 342 36.87 -16.36 48.26
N THR A 343 36.02 -15.37 48.61
CA THR A 343 35.26 -14.78 49.76
C THR A 343 34.20 -13.86 49.10
N ALA A 344 33.06 -13.42 49.64
CA ALA A 344 32.28 -13.66 50.87
C ALA A 344 30.83 -13.09 50.69
N SER A 345 29.98 -13.19 51.73
CA SER A 345 28.74 -12.41 51.99
C SER A 345 27.72 -12.15 50.85
N TYR A 346 26.63 -12.93 50.89
CA TYR A 346 25.28 -12.70 50.32
C TYR A 346 24.35 -12.03 51.39
N PRO A 347 23.00 -11.83 51.23
CA PRO A 347 22.04 -12.20 50.16
C PRO A 347 21.04 -11.05 49.78
N PRO A 348 19.88 -11.31 49.11
CA PRO A 348 19.62 -12.14 47.93
C PRO A 348 19.03 -11.33 46.75
N ILE A 349 19.11 -11.87 45.53
CA ILE A 349 18.20 -11.51 44.42
C ILE A 349 17.76 -12.81 43.74
N ASP A 350 16.46 -13.06 43.70
CA ASP A 350 15.85 -14.22 43.02
C ASP A 350 15.61 -13.96 41.53
N GLY A 351 15.52 -15.03 40.73
CA GLY A 351 14.67 -15.05 39.54
C GLY A 351 15.23 -14.52 38.22
N ARG A 352 16.24 -15.20 37.66
CA ARG A 352 16.34 -15.49 36.21
C ARG A 352 16.82 -16.94 36.07
N PRO A 353 16.29 -17.74 35.12
CA PRO A 353 16.36 -17.50 33.68
C PRO A 353 14.94 -17.20 33.10
N GLU A 354 14.63 -17.15 31.79
CA GLU A 354 15.26 -17.70 30.58
C GLU A 354 15.30 -16.71 29.40
N LEU A 355 15.98 -17.12 28.33
CA LEU A 355 15.75 -16.59 26.98
C LEU A 355 14.51 -17.29 26.43
N ASP A 356 13.54 -16.54 25.92
CA ASP A 356 12.56 -17.10 24.98
C ASP A 356 12.29 -16.10 23.84
N SER A 357 11.89 -16.63 22.69
CA SER A 357 11.95 -15.94 21.39
C SER A 357 10.58 -15.81 20.73
N ASP A 358 9.77 -14.88 21.23
CA ASP A 358 8.46 -14.52 20.66
C ASP A 358 8.60 -13.73 19.35
N ALA A 359 8.98 -14.42 18.28
CA ALA A 359 8.67 -13.98 16.92
C ALA A 359 7.16 -14.17 16.66
N PRO A 360 6.40 -13.15 16.22
CA PRO A 360 4.98 -13.29 15.94
C PRO A 360 4.78 -14.30 14.81
N ASN A 361 4.26 -15.48 15.15
CA ASN A 361 4.08 -16.60 14.23
C ASN A 361 2.88 -16.33 13.30
N ILE A 362 3.12 -15.64 12.18
CA ILE A 362 2.10 -15.31 11.18
C ILE A 362 1.69 -16.57 10.41
N ARG A 363 0.89 -17.42 11.06
CA ARG A 363 0.05 -18.40 10.38
C ARG A 363 -1.10 -17.67 9.69
N ALA A 364 -1.20 -17.81 8.37
CA ALA A 364 -2.42 -17.47 7.66
C ALA A 364 -3.61 -18.23 8.30
N PRO A 365 -4.79 -17.59 8.45
CA PRO A 365 -5.92 -18.22 9.11
C PRO A 365 -6.41 -19.42 8.27
N ALA A 366 -6.54 -20.59 8.92
CA ALA A 366 -6.84 -21.85 8.25
C ALA A 366 -8.17 -21.85 7.46
N SER A 367 -9.05 -20.89 7.72
CA SER A 367 -10.27 -20.63 6.94
C SER A 367 -10.01 -20.31 5.46
N GLN A 368 -8.90 -19.64 5.12
CA GLN A 368 -8.56 -19.36 3.71
C GLN A 368 -8.16 -20.63 2.96
N VAL A 369 -7.39 -21.53 3.59
CA VAL A 369 -6.98 -22.82 2.99
C VAL A 369 -8.18 -23.76 2.85
N ALA A 370 -9.07 -23.79 3.85
CA ALA A 370 -10.29 -24.59 3.82
C ALA A 370 -11.24 -24.20 2.66
N ASN A 371 -11.40 -22.90 2.40
CA ASN A 371 -12.28 -22.39 1.34
C ASN A 371 -11.86 -22.83 -0.08
N CYS A 372 -10.57 -23.05 -0.35
CA CYS A 372 -10.13 -23.59 -1.65
C CYS A 372 -10.53 -25.06 -1.85
N LEU A 373 -10.50 -25.87 -0.78
CA LEU A 373 -10.82 -27.29 -0.85
C LEU A 373 -12.34 -27.56 -0.94
N SER A 374 -13.18 -26.67 -0.41
CA SER A 374 -14.65 -26.82 -0.43
C SER A 374 -15.30 -26.69 -1.81
N PHE A 375 -14.57 -26.27 -2.85
CA PHE A 375 -15.08 -26.18 -4.23
C PHE A 375 -14.71 -27.37 -5.13
N LEU A 376 -13.98 -28.37 -4.60
CA LEU A 376 -13.76 -29.63 -5.30
C LEU A 376 -14.93 -30.59 -5.02
N PRO A 377 -15.78 -30.95 -6.01
CA PRO A 377 -16.65 -32.10 -5.86
C PRO A 377 -15.80 -33.38 -5.70
N ASN A 378 -16.35 -34.41 -5.07
CA ASN A 378 -15.63 -35.69 -4.85
C ASN A 378 -15.28 -36.38 -6.18
N ILE A 379 -14.10 -36.09 -6.74
CA ILE A 379 -13.51 -36.82 -7.85
C ILE A 379 -13.00 -38.16 -7.31
N LYS A 380 -13.89 -39.17 -7.31
CA LYS A 380 -13.54 -40.58 -7.10
C LYS A 380 -13.19 -41.24 -8.44
N GLN A 381 -12.01 -40.93 -8.98
CA GLN A 381 -11.13 -41.83 -9.74
C GLN A 381 -9.82 -41.12 -10.08
#